data_AF-A0A1V4QQ82-F1
#
_entry.id   AF-A0A1V4QQ82-F1
#
_cell.length_a   1.000
_cell.length_b   1.000
_cell.length_c   1.000
_cell.angle_alpha   90.00
_cell.angle_beta   90.00
_cell.angle_gamma   90.00
#
_symmetry.space_group_name_H-M   'P 1'
#
loop_
_entity.id
_entity.type
_entity.pdbx_description
1 polymer ?
#
loop_
_entity_poly.entity_id
_entity_poly.type
_entity_poly.pdbx_seq_one_letter_code
_entity_poly.pdbx_strand_id
1 'polypeptide(L)' 'MSVAYLYLTHQGAVVRRRGDALVVEADDRTLAELVSHRLDGLCIFGRVRLTIPAVELLLSRGIETAFLT' A
#
# COMPACT_ATOMS: atom_id res chain seq x y z
N MET A 1 13.69 11.85 11.99
CA MET A 1 12.83 10.76 11.50
C MET A 1 12.96 10.72 9.99
N SER A 2 13.22 9.55 9.39
CA SER A 2 13.19 9.42 7.93
C SER A 2 11.75 9.28 7.49
N VAL A 3 11.35 10.06 6.50
CA VAL A 3 10.02 9.95 5.88
C VAL A 3 10.08 8.89 4.79
N ALA A 4 9.10 7.98 4.75
CA ALA A 4 9.05 6.85 3.83
C ALA A 4 7.70 6.79 3.09
N TYR A 5 7.76 7.03 1.79
CA TYR A 5 6.63 6.90 0.87
C TYR A 5 6.78 5.70 -0.04
N LEU A 6 5.71 4.92 -0.20
CA LEU A 6 5.65 3.82 -1.16
C LEU A 6 4.95 4.28 -2.44
N TYR A 7 5.63 4.14 -3.57
CA TYR A 7 5.09 4.45 -4.89
C TYR A 7 4.64 3.16 -5.58
N LEU A 8 3.34 3.03 -5.82
CA LEU A 8 2.75 1.88 -6.52
C LEU A 8 2.49 2.22 -7.97
N THR A 9 3.39 1.76 -8.84
CA THR A 9 3.35 2.02 -10.29
C THR A 9 3.06 0.77 -11.13
N HIS A 10 3.18 -0.43 -10.54
CA HIS A 10 2.92 -1.69 -11.24
C HIS A 10 1.43 -1.88 -11.49
N GLN A 11 1.05 -2.00 -12.76
CA GLN A 11 -0.35 -2.09 -13.16
C GLN A 11 -0.97 -3.43 -12.75
N GLY A 12 -2.22 -3.39 -12.33
CA GLY A 12 -2.94 -4.58 -11.88
C GLY A 12 -2.60 -5.03 -10.46
N ALA A 13 -1.68 -4.33 -9.79
CA ALA A 13 -1.31 -4.64 -8.41
C ALA A 13 -2.50 -4.54 -7.44
N VAL A 14 -2.47 -5.37 -6.41
CA VAL A 14 -3.44 -5.39 -5.33
C VAL A 14 -2.71 -5.24 -4.01
N VAL A 15 -3.13 -4.27 -3.20
CA VAL A 15 -2.64 -4.09 -1.84
C VAL A 15 -3.61 -4.77 -0.88
N ARG A 16 -3.07 -5.67 -0.07
CA ARG A 16 -3.79 -6.44 0.94
C ARG A 16 -3.22 -6.18 2.32
N ARG A 17 -4.04 -6.35 3.36
CA ARG A 17 -3.58 -6.41 4.75
C ARG A 17 -3.18 -7.83 5.11
N ARG A 18 -2.04 -7.99 5.78
CA ARG A 18 -1.61 -9.22 6.45
C ARG A 18 -1.15 -8.88 7.86
N GLY A 19 -2.04 -9.04 8.84
CA GLY A 19 -1.77 -8.60 10.21
C GLY A 19 -1.59 -7.09 10.27
N ASP A 20 -0.37 -6.64 10.57
CA ASP A 20 0.02 -5.22 10.63
C ASP A 20 0.85 -4.75 9.43
N ALA A 21 0.99 -5.61 8.41
CA ALA A 21 1.69 -5.32 7.17
C ALA A 21 0.71 -5.09 6.01
N LEU A 22 1.17 -4.27 5.05
CA LEU A 22 0.63 -4.18 3.72
C LEU A 22 1.44 -5.08 2.79
N VAL A 23 0.75 -5.93 2.05
CA VAL A 23 1.33 -6.83 1.04
C VAL A 23 0.86 -6.37 -0.33
N VAL A 24 1.80 -6.12 -1.24
CA VAL A 24 1.53 -5.75 -2.63
C VAL A 24 1.73 -6.98 -3.49
N GLU A 25 0.71 -7.36 -4.24
CA GLU A 25 0.73 -8.54 -5.11
C GLU A 25 0.36 -8.17 -6.54
N ALA A 26 1.04 -8.77 -7.51
CA ALA A 26 0.69 -8.70 -8.92
C ALA A 26 1.19 -9.96 -9.63
N ASP A 27 0.51 -10.37 -10.70
CA ASP A 27 0.92 -11.50 -11.54
C ASP A 27 1.24 -12.76 -10.72
N ASP A 28 0.35 -13.09 -9.77
CA ASP A 28 0.43 -14.22 -8.84
C ASP A 28 1.70 -14.25 -7.95
N ARG A 29 2.32 -13.08 -7.74
CA ARG A 29 3.54 -12.93 -6.92
C ARG A 29 3.43 -11.76 -5.95
N THR A 30 4.09 -11.90 -4.81
CA THR A 30 4.33 -10.78 -3.89
C THR A 30 5.42 -9.87 -4.45
N LEU A 31 5.08 -8.61 -4.69
CA LEU A 31 6.03 -7.58 -5.10
C LEU A 31 6.72 -6.93 -3.89
N ALA A 32 5.98 -6.72 -2.80
CA ALA A 32 6.49 -6.13 -1.57
C ALA A 32 5.66 -6.52 -0.35
N GLU A 33 6.29 -6.55 0.81
CA GLU A 33 5.65 -6.66 2.12
C GLU A 33 6.24 -5.59 3.04
N LEU A 34 5.41 -4.68 3.54
CA LEU A 34 5.84 -3.54 4.34
C LEU A 34 5.05 -3.47 5.64
N VAL A 35 5.76 -3.36 6.76
CA VAL A 35 5.11 -3.13 8.06
C VAL A 35 4.64 -1.68 8.13
N SER A 36 3.37 -1.49 8.51
CA SER A 36 2.68 -0.19 8.42
C SER A 36 3.33 0.93 9.24
N HIS A 37 3.95 0.64 10.39
CA HIS A 37 4.63 1.64 11.23
C HIS A 37 5.89 2.26 10.60
N ARG A 38 6.31 1.78 9.43
CA ARG A 38 7.47 2.29 8.69
C ARG A 38 7.06 3.16 7.49
N LEU A 39 5.76 3.45 7.33
CA LEU A 39 5.21 4.18 6.19
C LEU A 39 4.55 5.48 6.66
N ASP A 40 4.92 6.57 6.02
CA ASP A 40 4.25 7.86 6.18
C ASP A 40 3.14 8.02 5.13
N GLY A 41 3.35 7.47 3.92
CA GLY A 41 2.34 7.53 2.88
C GLY A 41 2.45 6.52 1.74
N LEU A 42 1.37 6.42 0.98
CA LEU A 42 1.17 5.55 -0.17
C LEU A 42 0.71 6.38 -1.38
N CYS A 43 1.50 6.36 -2.45
CA CYS A 43 1.19 7.03 -3.71
C CYS A 43 0.82 6.00 -4.77
N ILE A 44 -0.40 6.08 -5.29
CA ILE A 44 -1.00 5.05 -6.15
C ILE A 44 -1.15 5.58 -7.57
N PHE A 45 -0.55 4.92 -8.55
CA PHE A 45 -0.59 5.33 -9.96
C PHE A 45 -1.36 4.33 -10.82
N GLY A 46 -2.45 4.81 -11.42
CA GLY A 46 -3.24 4.02 -12.37
C GLY A 46 -4.00 2.86 -11.72
N ARG A 47 -3.95 1.68 -12.34
CA ARG A 47 -4.85 0.56 -12.00
C ARG A 47 -4.29 -0.31 -10.87
N VAL A 48 -4.36 0.21 -9.66
CA VAL A 48 -4.04 -0.52 -8.43
C VAL A 48 -5.31 -0.65 -7.58
N ARG A 49 -5.52 -1.82 -6.98
CA ARG A 49 -6.66 -2.07 -6.10
C ARG A 49 -6.20 -2.11 -4.65
N LEU A 50 -6.96 -1.48 -3.76
CA LEU A 50 -6.82 -1.67 -2.31
C LEU A 50 -7.96 -2.56 -1.84
N THR A 51 -7.67 -3.56 -1.01
CA THR A 51 -8.75 -4.28 -0.31
C THR A 51 -9.27 -3.45 0.86
N ILE A 52 -10.52 -3.66 1.27
CA ILE A 52 -11.10 -2.94 2.42
C ILE A 52 -10.25 -3.11 3.69
N PRO A 53 -9.75 -4.30 4.06
CA PRO A 53 -8.85 -4.43 5.21
C PRO A 53 -7.55 -3.63 5.08
N ALA A 54 -7.03 -3.42 3.86
CA ALA A 54 -5.85 -2.57 3.64
C ALA A 54 -6.19 -1.10 3.89
N VAL A 55 -7.36 -0.64 3.40
CA VAL A 55 -7.86 0.72 3.65
C VAL A 55 -8.07 0.97 5.15
N GLU A 56 -8.64 0.01 5.89
CA GLU A 56 -8.79 0.11 7.34
C GLU A 56 -7.45 0.29 8.06
N LEU A 57 -6.42 -0.46 7.64
CA LEU A 57 -5.07 -0.33 8.20
C LEU A 57 -4.45 1.04 7.90
N LEU A 58 -4.56 1.51 6.65
CA LEU A 58 -4.07 2.83 6.25
C LEU A 58 -4.72 3.95 7.08
N LEU A 59 -6.05 3.94 7.20
CA LEU A 59 -6.81 4.94 7.94
C LEU A 59 -6.52 4.90 9.45
N SER A 60 -6.51 3.70 10.06
CA SER A 60 -6.26 3.55 11.50
C SER A 60 -4.84 3.95 11.92
N ARG A 61 -3.88 3.91 10.98
CA ARG A 61 -2.48 4.32 11.21
C ARG A 61 -2.19 5.76 10.79
N GLY A 62 -3.16 6.45 10.18
CA GLY A 62 -2.96 7.81 9.65
C GLY A 62 -1.96 7.86 8.50
N ILE A 63 -1.83 6.77 7.72
CA ILE A 63 -0.93 6.71 6.57
C ILE A 63 -1.58 7.48 5.42
N GLU A 64 -0.92 8.54 4.97
CA GLU A 64 -1.43 9.36 3.86
C GLU A 64 -1.57 8.51 2.60
N THR A 65 -2.71 8.59 1.91
CA THR A 65 -2.92 7.81 0.68
C THR A 65 -3.37 8.73 -0.43
N ALA A 66 -2.57 8.82 -1.49
CA ALA A 66 -2.83 9.66 -2.65
C ALA A 66 -3.03 8.81 -3.91
N PHE A 67 -4.11 9.08 -4.64
CA PHE A 67 -4.36 8.52 -5.97
C PHE A 67 -3.93 9.53 -7.03
N LEU A 68 -3.12 9.06 -7.98
CA LEU A 68 -2.45 9.88 -8.98
C LEU A 68 -2.71 9.29 -10.38
N THR A 69 -2.73 10.16 -11.38
CA THR A 69 -2.96 9.83 -12.81
C THR A 69 -1.67 9.83 -13.59
#